data_AF-A0A533Z296-F1
#
_entry.id   AF-A0A533Z296-F1
#
_cell.length_a   1.000
_cell.length_b   1.000
_cell.length_c   1.000
_cell.angle_alpha   90.00
_cell.angle_beta   90.00
_cell.angle_gamma   90.00
#
_symmetry.space_group_name_H-M   'P 1'
#
loop_
_entity.id
_entity.type
_entity.pdbx_description
1 polymer ?
#
loop_
_entity_poly.entity_id
_entity_poly.type
_entity_poly.pdbx_seq_one_letter_code
_entity_poly.pdbx_strand_id
1 'polypeptide(L)'
;MTFAVLPGAAAEFNNISFNSGASTVTFAMATNRLIWSGTLFVQGGAGATTLATGNLALTGGALTIGNGGVLTANASAVSVSNFTMTGGASGTLTLTTGAWTVTGNWDTSGAGSTLTAGTSAVTMTGAGTTVRILNASNGFAALTINGTVSAGSALTISGLVTVSGTLDTTVANYGLTIGGGLTVNGATGILRANASTVSVAGNVNVNNAAGYITSTAGGSWTASGSWTNSSTSGSWSFAAPITFNSSSSRTMTFGNPALEFGGNVTFNSGASTVTFTMAANSLDVGGTLTIAGGAGTTTLNTSGSNLAINAVTFVVDAGGALTANGSTITVTSIDTHLGTFTVGGSTVVVNASGGSINLTQTVNNLTVSPAISTTFTGSLTWTGTLVFTNAGTVAFGTSSLTSSGAATFTFASATITMSSGNWDTSSATTFTATSSSVTFSGTGNLRIGGSASFGALTVSGGTRTLQSQLTMAGLLALSGGTLAKGTNALTANAGLTMSGGALTSTSGGVTITGNVSIAAAASYIAFGSESWTVGGSWTNNSTSASWSIGTATVAFNASSAQTMTFAALPGNAPEFYNVTFNSGASTVTFTMTTNALAWSGTLTVQGGSGVTTLATNNLGLTGGSIVVSNAGVLAA
;
A
#
# COMPACT_ATOMS: atom_id res chain seq x y z
N MET A 1 -6.82 67.54 8.97
CA MET A 1 -5.42 67.77 8.59
C MET A 1 -5.30 67.66 7.08
N THR A 2 -4.58 68.58 6.47
CA THR A 2 -4.35 68.63 5.03
C THR A 2 -2.84 68.59 4.81
N PHE A 3 -2.37 67.71 3.94
CA PHE A 3 -0.93 67.51 3.69
C PHE A 3 -0.53 68.09 2.33
N ALA A 4 0.74 68.51 2.21
CA ALA A 4 1.23 69.12 0.98
C ALA A 4 1.39 68.10 -0.15
N VAL A 5 1.22 68.55 -1.40
CA VAL A 5 1.61 67.78 -2.59
C VAL A 5 3.00 68.27 -3.02
N LEU A 6 4.04 67.51 -2.68
CA LEU A 6 5.41 67.85 -3.03
C LEU A 6 5.84 67.21 -4.37
N PRO A 7 6.75 67.84 -5.13
CA PRO A 7 7.28 67.28 -6.37
C PRO A 7 7.93 65.91 -6.15
N GLY A 8 7.75 64.99 -7.12
CA GLY A 8 8.46 63.70 -7.13
C GLY A 8 8.12 62.75 -5.98
N ALA A 9 6.96 62.91 -5.33
CA ALA A 9 6.57 62.14 -4.14
C ALA A 9 7.55 62.27 -2.96
N ALA A 10 8.22 63.44 -2.84
CA ALA A 10 9.10 63.73 -1.71
C ALA A 10 8.35 63.68 -0.37
N ALA A 11 9.07 63.27 0.68
CA ALA A 11 8.54 63.27 2.04
C ALA A 11 8.30 64.71 2.53
N GLU A 12 7.12 64.95 3.10
CA GLU A 12 6.78 66.22 3.74
C GLU A 12 7.47 66.36 5.10
N PHE A 13 7.63 65.24 5.80
CA PHE A 13 8.23 65.19 7.13
C PHE A 13 9.31 64.10 7.22
N ASN A 14 10.27 64.28 8.13
CA ASN A 14 11.17 63.18 8.48
C ASN A 14 10.49 62.25 9.50
N ASN A 15 10.42 62.67 10.76
CA ASN A 15 9.69 61.95 11.82
C ASN A 15 8.38 62.67 12.14
N ILE A 16 7.33 61.91 12.45
CA ILE A 16 6.02 62.42 12.85
C ILE A 16 5.60 61.71 14.12
N SER A 17 5.04 62.44 15.09
CA SER A 17 4.40 61.87 16.26
C SER A 17 3.02 62.50 16.47
N PHE A 18 1.99 61.67 16.41
CA PHE A 18 0.65 62.01 16.90
C PHE A 18 0.57 61.55 18.35
N ASN A 19 0.43 62.50 19.27
CA ASN A 19 0.32 62.24 20.70
C ASN A 19 -0.61 63.26 21.38
N SER A 20 -1.69 62.78 21.99
CA SER A 20 -2.68 63.58 22.72
C SER A 20 -2.44 63.68 24.22
N GLY A 21 -1.37 63.05 24.74
CA GLY A 21 -1.08 63.00 26.17
C GLY A 21 -2.20 62.32 26.96
N ALA A 22 -2.72 62.99 27.98
CA ALA A 22 -3.79 62.44 28.82
C ALA A 22 -5.19 62.51 28.17
N SER A 23 -5.36 63.26 27.09
CA SER A 23 -6.66 63.46 26.44
C SER A 23 -6.93 62.41 25.35
N THR A 24 -8.19 62.23 25.00
CA THR A 24 -8.60 61.45 23.82
C THR A 24 -8.79 62.38 22.62
N VAL A 25 -8.02 62.21 21.54
CA VAL A 25 -8.04 63.09 20.37
C VAL A 25 -8.07 62.28 19.09
N THR A 26 -8.84 62.75 18.10
CA THR A 26 -8.84 62.21 16.73
C THR A 26 -8.24 63.22 15.74
N PHE A 27 -7.15 62.82 15.10
CA PHE A 27 -6.54 63.49 13.98
C PHE A 27 -7.10 62.92 12.68
N ALA A 28 -8.02 63.63 12.03
CA ALA A 28 -8.60 63.20 10.76
C ALA A 28 -7.85 63.82 9.57
N MET A 29 -7.42 63.00 8.61
CA MET A 29 -6.91 63.46 7.32
C MET A 29 -8.08 63.88 6.43
N ALA A 30 -7.94 65.01 5.75
CA ALA A 30 -9.01 65.62 4.96
C ALA A 30 -8.67 65.63 3.46
N THR A 31 -7.41 65.93 3.11
CA THR A 31 -6.95 65.96 1.72
C THR A 31 -5.50 65.47 1.62
N ASN A 32 -5.20 64.82 0.49
CA ASN A 32 -3.88 64.29 0.09
C ASN A 32 -3.33 63.13 0.95
N ARG A 33 -2.35 62.41 0.38
CA ARG A 33 -1.63 61.34 1.08
C ARG A 33 -0.61 61.92 2.07
N LEU A 34 -0.28 61.17 3.11
CA LEU A 34 0.82 61.52 4.03
C LEU A 34 2.11 60.81 3.60
N ILE A 35 3.19 61.58 3.41
CA ILE A 35 4.52 61.05 3.07
C ILE A 35 5.56 61.44 4.12
N TRP A 36 6.32 60.47 4.64
CA TRP A 36 7.41 60.71 5.61
C TRP A 36 8.64 59.85 5.31
N SER A 37 9.83 60.24 5.78
CA SER A 37 11.07 59.47 5.55
C SER A 37 11.57 58.63 6.74
N GLY A 38 11.33 59.10 7.97
CA GLY A 38 11.76 58.48 9.22
C GLY A 38 10.66 57.61 9.82
N THR A 39 10.26 57.88 11.05
CA THR A 39 9.21 57.12 11.76
C THR A 39 7.96 57.97 11.99
N LEU A 40 6.79 57.39 11.70
CA LEU A 40 5.49 57.87 12.10
C LEU A 40 5.05 57.13 13.37
N PHE A 41 4.87 57.85 14.47
CA PHE A 41 4.33 57.35 15.72
C PHE A 41 2.88 57.79 15.92
N VAL A 42 2.01 56.87 16.29
CA VAL A 42 0.67 57.14 16.82
C VAL A 42 0.63 56.58 18.24
N GLN A 43 0.67 57.44 19.24
CA GLN A 43 0.71 57.02 20.64
C GLN A 43 -0.21 57.88 21.50
N GLY A 44 -0.91 57.27 22.44
CA GLY A 44 -1.60 57.97 23.52
C GLY A 44 -0.72 58.08 24.77
N GLY A 45 -1.23 58.81 25.76
CA GLY A 45 -0.80 58.75 27.16
C GLY A 45 -1.84 58.00 27.98
N ALA A 46 -2.52 58.71 28.89
CA ALA A 46 -3.68 58.16 29.61
C ALA A 46 -4.96 58.11 28.76
N GLY A 47 -5.05 58.93 27.71
CA GLY A 47 -6.16 58.96 26.74
C GLY A 47 -5.73 58.42 25.37
N ALA A 48 -6.70 58.17 24.48
CA ALA A 48 -6.45 57.56 23.17
C ALA A 48 -6.11 58.59 22.08
N THR A 49 -5.05 58.37 21.32
CA THR A 49 -4.73 59.15 20.11
C THR A 49 -5.15 58.37 18.87
N THR A 50 -6.15 58.89 18.15
CA THR A 50 -6.61 58.29 16.89
C THR A 50 -6.07 59.06 15.68
N LEU A 51 -5.41 58.37 14.74
CA LEU A 51 -5.16 58.86 13.39
C LEU A 51 -6.20 58.22 12.45
N ALA A 52 -7.11 59.02 11.91
CA ALA A 52 -8.10 58.59 10.93
C ALA A 52 -7.69 59.06 9.53
N THR A 53 -7.40 58.10 8.65
CA THR A 53 -6.85 58.38 7.32
C THR A 53 -7.86 58.88 6.30
N GLY A 54 -9.16 58.67 6.52
CA GLY A 54 -10.18 59.00 5.53
C GLY A 54 -9.99 58.28 4.19
N ASN A 55 -9.38 57.09 4.20
CA ASN A 55 -8.99 56.32 3.00
C ASN A 55 -7.85 56.93 2.17
N LEU A 56 -7.16 57.95 2.69
CA LEU A 56 -6.00 58.57 2.05
C LEU A 56 -4.73 57.76 2.31
N ALA A 57 -3.85 57.68 1.32
CA ALA A 57 -2.67 56.83 1.40
C ALA A 57 -1.65 57.31 2.46
N LEU A 58 -0.92 56.35 3.03
CA LEU A 58 0.23 56.56 3.89
C LEU A 58 1.47 55.96 3.21
N THR A 59 2.55 56.72 3.05
CA THR A 59 3.76 56.22 2.39
C THR A 59 5.00 56.73 3.11
N GLY A 60 5.87 55.85 3.59
CA GLY A 60 7.09 56.35 4.21
C GLY A 60 7.98 55.30 4.86
N GLY A 61 8.77 55.77 5.83
CA GLY A 61 9.65 54.93 6.63
C GLY A 61 8.87 54.05 7.62
N ALA A 62 9.30 53.96 8.87
CA ALA A 62 8.66 53.08 9.85
C ALA A 62 7.31 53.66 10.34
N LEU A 63 6.38 52.79 10.73
CA LEU A 63 5.10 53.16 11.35
C LEU A 63 4.94 52.39 12.65
N THR A 64 4.75 53.11 13.75
CA THR A 64 4.59 52.54 15.09
C THR A 64 3.28 53.02 15.71
N ILE A 65 2.47 52.07 16.19
CA ILE A 65 1.33 52.37 17.06
C ILE A 65 1.73 52.00 18.48
N GLY A 66 1.91 53.01 19.32
CA GLY A 66 2.25 52.86 20.74
C GLY A 66 1.02 52.60 21.60
N ASN A 67 1.23 52.56 22.92
CA ASN A 67 0.16 52.48 23.91
C ASN A 67 -0.86 53.62 23.72
N GLY A 68 -2.16 53.31 23.79
CA GLY A 68 -3.24 54.27 23.56
C GLY A 68 -3.34 54.80 22.12
N GLY A 69 -2.50 54.32 21.21
CA GLY A 69 -2.53 54.70 19.80
C GLY A 69 -3.61 53.92 19.04
N VAL A 70 -4.35 54.60 18.18
CA VAL A 70 -5.37 54.02 17.30
C VAL A 70 -5.13 54.50 15.87
N LEU A 71 -4.89 53.58 14.94
CA LEU A 71 -4.86 53.89 13.52
C LEU A 71 -6.11 53.34 12.83
N THR A 72 -6.94 54.25 12.33
CA THR A 72 -8.09 53.90 11.48
C THR A 72 -7.71 54.12 10.02
N ALA A 73 -7.08 53.11 9.43
CA ALA A 73 -6.61 53.16 8.04
C ALA A 73 -7.69 52.79 7.02
N ASN A 74 -8.72 52.01 7.40
CA ASN A 74 -9.84 51.65 6.52
C ASN A 74 -9.37 51.10 5.15
N ALA A 75 -9.73 51.77 4.05
CA ALA A 75 -9.41 51.38 2.67
C ALA A 75 -8.08 51.97 2.16
N SER A 76 -7.30 52.62 3.02
CA SER A 76 -6.07 53.30 2.60
C SER A 76 -5.03 52.33 2.06
N ALA A 77 -4.33 52.77 1.00
CA ALA A 77 -3.08 52.15 0.59
C ALA A 77 -1.95 52.60 1.53
N VAL A 78 -1.20 51.65 2.07
CA VAL A 78 -0.11 51.93 3.02
C VAL A 78 1.17 51.28 2.54
N SER A 79 2.27 52.03 2.47
CA SER A 79 3.60 51.50 2.16
C SER A 79 4.60 51.98 3.20
N VAL A 80 5.19 51.04 3.93
CA VAL A 80 6.06 51.35 5.09
C VAL A 80 7.28 50.44 5.13
N SER A 81 8.37 50.95 5.71
CA SER A 81 9.58 50.15 5.91
C SER A 81 9.44 49.12 7.01
N ASN A 82 8.71 49.43 8.09
CA ASN A 82 8.43 48.52 9.21
C ASN A 82 7.08 48.91 9.81
N PHE A 83 6.36 47.94 10.35
CA PHE A 83 5.15 48.17 11.11
C PHE A 83 5.24 47.54 12.50
N THR A 84 5.01 48.36 13.53
CA THR A 84 5.21 47.95 14.93
C THR A 84 4.01 48.33 15.80
N MET A 85 3.47 47.37 16.53
CA MET A 85 2.48 47.51 17.60
C MET A 85 2.91 46.60 18.78
N THR A 86 3.98 46.96 19.46
CA THR A 86 4.60 46.14 20.52
C THR A 86 4.42 46.71 21.93
N GLY A 87 3.64 47.78 22.07
CA GLY A 87 3.29 48.37 23.36
C GLY A 87 2.59 47.39 24.31
N GLY A 88 2.60 47.68 25.61
CA GLY A 88 2.01 46.84 26.65
C GLY A 88 0.57 47.18 27.06
N ALA A 89 0.04 48.34 26.65
CA ALA A 89 -1.22 48.89 27.17
C ALA A 89 -2.25 49.24 26.07
N SER A 90 -2.30 48.46 24.98
CA SER A 90 -3.21 48.59 23.81
C SER A 90 -2.78 49.57 22.71
N GLY A 91 -2.48 49.02 21.54
CA GLY A 91 -2.50 49.73 20.26
C GLY A 91 -3.58 49.13 19.37
N THR A 92 -4.29 49.94 18.61
CA THR A 92 -5.38 49.47 17.73
C THR A 92 -5.11 49.82 16.27
N LEU A 93 -5.25 48.85 15.39
CA LEU A 93 -5.25 49.03 13.94
C LEU A 93 -6.56 48.53 13.35
N THR A 94 -7.27 49.41 12.63
CA THR A 94 -8.52 49.09 11.94
C THR A 94 -8.35 49.23 10.43
N LEU A 95 -8.55 48.11 9.73
CA LEU A 95 -8.51 47.97 8.28
C LEU A 95 -9.87 47.50 7.76
N THR A 96 -10.23 47.92 6.55
CA THR A 96 -11.43 47.41 5.85
C THR A 96 -11.04 46.70 4.56
N THR A 97 -10.62 47.44 3.54
CA THR A 97 -10.21 46.90 2.21
C THR A 97 -8.82 47.37 1.80
N GLY A 98 -8.11 48.07 2.69
CA GLY A 98 -6.81 48.68 2.37
C GLY A 98 -5.74 47.66 1.97
N ALA A 99 -4.81 48.12 1.12
CA ALA A 99 -3.66 47.34 0.67
C ALA A 99 -2.38 47.87 1.32
N TRP A 100 -1.67 47.00 2.04
CA TRP A 100 -0.47 47.32 2.78
C TRP A 100 0.74 46.65 2.14
N THR A 101 1.82 47.39 1.93
CA THR A 101 3.11 46.87 1.48
C THR A 101 4.17 47.20 2.52
N VAL A 102 4.86 46.17 3.00
CA VAL A 102 5.85 46.28 4.07
C VAL A 102 7.16 45.69 3.58
N THR A 103 8.21 46.50 3.55
CA THR A 103 9.54 46.07 3.06
C THR A 103 10.43 45.54 4.18
N GLY A 104 10.03 45.66 5.44
CA GLY A 104 10.75 45.20 6.63
C GLY A 104 9.86 44.30 7.49
N ASN A 105 9.93 44.45 8.81
CA ASN A 105 9.21 43.61 9.76
C ASN A 105 7.76 44.08 9.96
N TRP A 106 6.86 43.12 10.16
CA TRP A 106 5.54 43.33 10.72
C TRP A 106 5.48 42.73 12.12
N ASP A 107 5.17 43.55 13.12
CA ASP A 107 5.16 43.11 14.50
C ASP A 107 3.99 43.68 15.28
N THR A 108 2.93 42.89 15.42
CA THR A 108 1.74 43.23 16.23
C THR A 108 1.65 42.38 17.50
N SER A 109 2.79 41.99 18.06
CA SER A 109 2.85 41.09 19.21
C SER A 109 2.62 41.76 20.56
N GLY A 110 2.42 43.09 20.62
CA GLY A 110 2.29 43.83 21.87
C GLY A 110 1.10 43.39 22.69
N ALA A 111 1.25 43.34 24.01
CA ALA A 111 0.16 42.99 24.91
C ALA A 111 -1.01 43.99 24.79
N GLY A 112 -2.22 43.47 24.61
CA GLY A 112 -3.43 44.29 24.39
C GLY A 112 -3.54 44.89 22.98
N SER A 113 -2.65 44.55 22.04
CA SER A 113 -2.79 44.97 20.65
C SER A 113 -4.05 44.37 20.02
N THR A 114 -4.76 45.18 19.24
CA THR A 114 -5.96 44.77 18.51
C THR A 114 -5.83 45.17 17.05
N LEU A 115 -5.81 44.16 16.17
CA LEU A 115 -5.91 44.30 14.73
C LEU A 115 -7.28 43.84 14.25
N THR A 116 -8.05 44.75 13.66
CA THR A 116 -9.25 44.41 12.88
C THR A 116 -8.90 44.45 11.41
N ALA A 117 -8.70 43.29 10.78
CA ALA A 117 -8.18 43.21 9.42
C ALA A 117 -9.25 43.40 8.32
N GLY A 118 -10.54 43.23 8.61
CA GLY A 118 -11.60 43.29 7.60
C GLY A 118 -11.35 42.32 6.45
N THR A 119 -11.27 42.85 5.23
CA THR A 119 -10.91 42.16 3.97
C THR A 119 -9.59 42.71 3.37
N SER A 120 -8.76 43.35 4.19
CA SER A 120 -7.51 43.97 3.74
C SER A 120 -6.47 42.97 3.24
N ALA A 121 -5.47 43.46 2.50
CA ALA A 121 -4.35 42.66 2.03
C ALA A 121 -3.03 43.24 2.54
N VAL A 122 -2.17 42.39 3.09
CA VAL A 122 -0.80 42.74 3.50
C VAL A 122 0.20 42.03 2.60
N THR A 123 1.15 42.77 2.04
CA THR A 123 2.23 42.25 1.19
C THR A 123 3.58 42.51 1.83
N MET A 124 4.30 41.44 2.14
CA MET A 124 5.68 41.49 2.64
C MET A 124 6.64 41.34 1.46
N THR A 125 7.52 42.30 1.24
CA THR A 125 8.43 42.34 0.07
C THR A 125 9.91 42.28 0.42
N GLY A 126 10.25 42.47 1.71
CA GLY A 126 11.62 42.51 2.18
C GLY A 126 12.34 41.17 2.21
N ALA A 127 13.67 41.21 2.16
CA ALA A 127 14.51 40.04 2.36
C ALA A 127 14.97 39.95 3.82
N GLY A 128 14.87 38.76 4.41
CA GLY A 128 15.30 38.48 5.78
C GLY A 128 14.42 39.13 6.85
N THR A 129 13.13 39.32 6.57
CA THR A 129 12.21 40.01 7.47
C THR A 129 11.34 39.04 8.27
N THR A 130 10.60 39.55 9.25
CA THR A 130 9.73 38.76 10.10
C THR A 130 8.29 39.24 10.10
N VAL A 131 7.36 38.31 10.29
CA VAL A 131 5.95 38.59 10.59
C VAL A 131 5.61 37.97 11.93
N ARG A 132 5.13 38.79 12.87
CA ARG A 132 4.75 38.37 14.20
C ARG A 132 3.42 39.01 14.59
N ILE A 133 2.49 38.18 15.05
CA ILE A 133 1.18 38.59 15.56
C ILE A 133 1.00 38.11 17.01
N LEU A 134 0.17 38.82 17.78
CA LEU A 134 -0.12 38.48 19.17
C LEU A 134 -0.81 37.11 19.32
N ASN A 135 -1.85 36.87 18.52
CA ASN A 135 -2.70 35.67 18.57
C ASN A 135 -3.59 35.60 17.33
N ALA A 136 -4.44 34.56 17.23
CA ALA A 136 -5.31 34.32 16.09
C ALA A 136 -6.30 35.48 15.79
N SER A 137 -6.75 36.22 16.80
CA SER A 137 -7.63 37.39 16.62
C SER A 137 -6.91 38.60 16.03
N ASN A 138 -5.58 38.59 16.03
CA ASN A 138 -4.71 39.59 15.39
C ASN A 138 -4.14 39.08 14.05
N GLY A 139 -4.87 38.18 13.40
CA GLY A 139 -4.52 37.62 12.10
C GLY A 139 -4.74 38.57 10.94
N PHE A 140 -4.31 38.14 9.75
CA PHE A 140 -4.51 38.87 8.50
C PHE A 140 -5.79 38.44 7.79
N ALA A 141 -6.35 39.33 6.98
CA ALA A 141 -7.42 38.96 6.05
C ALA A 141 -6.84 38.28 4.80
N ALA A 142 -5.81 38.87 4.17
CA ALA A 142 -4.99 38.21 3.17
C ALA A 142 -3.51 38.57 3.36
N LEU A 143 -2.63 37.62 3.06
CA LEU A 143 -1.19 37.79 3.20
C LEU A 143 -0.47 37.36 1.92
N THR A 144 0.35 38.26 1.36
CA THR A 144 1.21 37.98 0.21
C THR A 144 2.67 38.09 0.62
N ILE A 145 3.47 37.09 0.28
CA ILE A 145 4.91 37.03 0.55
C ILE A 145 5.65 37.08 -0.78
N ASN A 146 6.27 38.21 -1.09
CA ASN A 146 7.12 38.39 -2.28
C ASN A 146 8.61 38.36 -1.94
N GLY A 147 8.96 38.63 -0.68
CA GLY A 147 10.33 38.59 -0.17
C GLY A 147 10.70 37.29 0.55
N THR A 148 11.71 37.32 1.41
CA THR A 148 12.08 36.20 2.29
C THR A 148 11.69 36.52 3.73
N VAL A 149 10.65 35.85 4.21
CA VAL A 149 9.95 36.20 5.44
C VAL A 149 9.89 35.01 6.38
N SER A 150 10.32 35.21 7.63
CA SER A 150 10.18 34.22 8.70
C SER A 150 8.99 34.55 9.60
N ALA A 151 8.23 33.54 9.99
CA ALA A 151 7.25 33.70 11.06
C ALA A 151 7.97 33.89 12.41
N GLY A 152 7.56 34.91 13.17
CA GLY A 152 8.01 35.17 14.54
C GLY A 152 6.98 34.75 15.61
N SER A 153 5.83 34.24 15.19
CA SER A 153 4.80 33.62 16.02
C SER A 153 3.90 32.73 15.15
N ALA A 154 2.95 32.02 15.75
CA ALA A 154 1.91 31.32 14.98
C ALA A 154 1.08 32.33 14.19
N LEU A 155 0.85 32.05 12.91
CA LEU A 155 0.14 32.93 12.00
C LEU A 155 -1.27 32.40 11.72
N THR A 156 -2.25 33.30 11.78
CA THR A 156 -3.63 33.05 11.37
C THR A 156 -4.02 34.02 10.28
N ILE A 157 -4.53 33.50 9.17
CA ILE A 157 -4.99 34.26 8.03
C ILE A 157 -6.40 33.77 7.69
N SER A 158 -7.40 34.66 7.66
CA SER A 158 -8.78 34.26 7.39
C SER A 158 -9.04 33.98 5.90
N GLY A 159 -8.33 34.66 5.00
CA GLY A 159 -8.44 34.52 3.55
C GLY A 159 -7.23 33.84 2.91
N LEU A 160 -6.79 34.35 1.76
CA LEU A 160 -5.75 33.75 0.92
C LEU A 160 -4.35 34.09 1.44
N VAL A 161 -3.46 33.10 1.43
CA VAL A 161 -2.00 33.28 1.51
C VAL A 161 -1.40 33.02 0.13
N THR A 162 -0.65 33.99 -0.39
CA THR A 162 0.12 33.84 -1.63
C THR A 162 1.61 33.94 -1.33
N VAL A 163 2.39 32.94 -1.71
CA VAL A 163 3.83 32.87 -1.50
C VAL A 163 4.53 32.89 -2.85
N SER A 164 5.05 34.05 -3.23
CA SER A 164 5.86 34.26 -4.44
C SER A 164 7.37 34.42 -4.15
N GLY A 165 7.73 34.68 -2.89
CA GLY A 165 9.08 34.54 -2.35
C GLY A 165 9.16 33.36 -1.37
N THR A 166 9.84 33.52 -0.24
CA THR A 166 9.92 32.47 0.79
C THR A 166 9.13 32.84 2.04
N LEU A 167 8.24 31.95 2.47
CA LEU A 167 7.68 31.95 3.82
C LEU A 167 8.30 30.81 4.63
N ASP A 168 8.94 31.13 5.74
CA ASP A 168 9.64 30.18 6.61
C ASP A 168 9.02 30.18 8.01
N THR A 169 8.42 29.06 8.41
CA THR A 169 7.80 28.92 9.75
C THR A 169 8.67 28.13 10.72
N THR A 170 9.91 27.80 10.34
CA THR A 170 10.69 26.71 10.93
C THR A 170 11.48 27.11 12.18
N VAL A 171 11.68 28.40 12.43
CA VAL A 171 12.48 28.94 13.56
C VAL A 171 12.07 28.32 14.91
N ALA A 172 10.77 28.20 15.15
CA ALA A 172 10.21 27.52 16.31
C ALA A 172 9.06 26.57 15.92
N ASN A 173 9.00 26.17 14.64
CA ASN A 173 7.90 25.39 14.07
C ASN A 173 6.53 26.05 14.30
N TYR A 174 6.45 27.36 14.08
CA TYR A 174 5.24 28.12 14.30
C TYR A 174 4.09 27.60 13.43
N GLY A 175 2.89 27.52 14.03
CA GLY A 175 1.70 27.08 13.31
C GLY A 175 1.26 28.07 12.23
N LEU A 176 0.68 27.55 11.16
CA LEU A 176 0.12 28.35 10.06
C LEU A 176 -1.33 27.92 9.80
N THR A 177 -2.28 28.79 10.13
CA THR A 177 -3.72 28.55 9.90
C THR A 177 -4.23 29.47 8.79
N ILE A 178 -4.83 28.90 7.75
CA ILE A 178 -5.29 29.61 6.56
C ILE A 178 -6.75 29.26 6.28
N GLY A 179 -7.65 30.23 6.42
CA GLY A 179 -9.09 30.05 6.21
C GLY A 179 -9.52 30.06 4.74
N GLY A 180 -8.81 30.79 3.87
CA GLY A 180 -9.18 30.92 2.45
C GLY A 180 -8.48 29.91 1.56
N GLY A 181 -7.16 29.98 1.45
CA GLY A 181 -6.39 29.05 0.60
C GLY A 181 -4.90 29.40 0.59
N LEU A 182 -4.08 28.45 0.15
CA LEU A 182 -2.64 28.62 0.02
C LEU A 182 -2.27 28.55 -1.46
N THR A 183 -1.56 29.56 -1.96
CA THR A 183 -0.97 29.54 -3.29
C THR A 183 0.53 29.75 -3.19
N VAL A 184 1.32 28.77 -3.63
CA VAL A 184 2.77 28.88 -3.81
C VAL A 184 3.02 29.10 -5.31
N ASN A 185 3.50 30.29 -5.66
CA ASN A 185 3.59 30.78 -7.04
C ASN A 185 4.97 31.33 -7.36
N GLY A 186 5.28 31.44 -8.66
CA GLY A 186 6.52 32.03 -9.16
C GLY A 186 7.74 31.13 -8.97
N ALA A 187 8.84 31.50 -9.63
CA ALA A 187 10.08 30.71 -9.61
C ALA A 187 10.76 30.65 -8.23
N THR A 188 10.41 31.59 -7.35
CA THR A 188 10.95 31.72 -5.99
C THR A 188 9.92 31.39 -4.90
N GLY A 189 8.74 30.88 -5.27
CA GLY A 189 7.68 30.50 -4.34
C GLY A 189 8.07 29.30 -3.49
N ILE A 190 8.35 29.54 -2.22
CA ILE A 190 8.83 28.52 -1.28
C ILE A 190 8.07 28.64 0.03
N LEU A 191 7.43 27.55 0.45
CA LEU A 191 6.94 27.43 1.82
C LEU A 191 7.80 26.41 2.58
N ARG A 192 8.57 26.89 3.57
CA ARG A 192 9.30 26.03 4.50
C ARG A 192 8.49 25.88 5.77
N ALA A 193 7.77 24.77 5.88
CA ALA A 193 6.99 24.43 7.06
C ALA A 193 7.77 23.52 8.03
N ASN A 194 8.58 22.60 7.51
CA ASN A 194 9.29 21.57 8.28
C ASN A 194 8.40 20.92 9.35
N ALA A 195 8.66 21.13 10.64
CA ALA A 195 7.90 20.52 11.73
C ALA A 195 6.72 21.39 12.21
N SER A 196 6.37 22.46 11.50
CA SER A 196 5.18 23.25 11.77
C SER A 196 3.89 22.46 11.58
N THR A 197 2.85 22.85 12.33
CA THR A 197 1.47 22.46 12.06
C THR A 197 0.83 23.43 11.09
N VAL A 198 0.31 22.93 9.97
CA VAL A 198 -0.31 23.74 8.91
C VAL A 198 -1.75 23.29 8.68
N SER A 199 -2.69 24.24 8.65
CA SER A 199 -4.10 23.98 8.37
C SER A 199 -4.59 24.93 7.27
N VAL A 200 -5.12 24.37 6.18
CA VAL A 200 -5.64 25.13 5.03
C VAL A 200 -7.07 24.71 4.76
N ALA A 201 -8.02 25.60 5.02
CA ALA A 201 -9.45 25.31 4.86
C ALA A 201 -9.94 25.35 3.41
N GLY A 202 -9.33 26.14 2.54
CA GLY A 202 -9.60 26.07 1.10
C GLY A 202 -8.46 25.46 0.30
N ASN A 203 -8.33 25.87 -0.96
CA ASN A 203 -7.48 25.18 -1.92
C ASN A 203 -6.00 25.39 -1.63
N VAL A 204 -5.20 24.34 -1.84
CA VAL A 204 -3.74 24.40 -1.87
C VAL A 204 -3.30 24.29 -3.32
N ASN A 205 -2.64 25.33 -3.82
CA ASN A 205 -2.19 25.42 -5.20
C ASN A 205 -0.68 25.73 -5.26
N VAL A 206 0.11 24.79 -5.77
CA VAL A 206 1.50 25.02 -6.19
C VAL A 206 1.48 25.11 -7.71
N ASN A 207 1.42 26.33 -8.25
CA ASN A 207 1.08 26.58 -9.66
C ASN A 207 2.30 26.90 -10.54
N ASN A 208 3.51 26.65 -10.05
CA ASN A 208 4.75 26.86 -10.79
C ASN A 208 5.68 25.65 -10.63
N ALA A 209 6.33 25.24 -11.72
CA ALA A 209 7.24 24.09 -11.75
C ALA A 209 8.41 24.21 -10.74
N ALA A 210 8.92 25.42 -10.52
CA ALA A 210 10.01 25.66 -9.58
C ALA A 210 9.54 25.89 -8.14
N GLY A 211 8.25 26.18 -7.92
CA GLY A 211 7.69 26.39 -6.58
C GLY A 211 7.65 25.09 -5.79
N TYR A 212 7.93 25.13 -4.48
CA TYR A 212 7.95 23.91 -3.66
C TYR A 212 7.61 24.14 -2.19
N ILE A 213 7.24 23.04 -1.52
CA ILE A 213 6.98 22.98 -0.09
C ILE A 213 8.02 22.07 0.55
N THR A 214 8.54 22.46 1.72
CA THR A 214 9.30 21.55 2.59
C THR A 214 8.58 21.32 3.91
N SER A 215 8.41 20.05 4.28
CA SER A 215 7.85 19.62 5.56
C SER A 215 8.57 18.35 6.04
N THR A 216 8.83 18.25 7.34
CA THR A 216 9.52 17.12 7.97
C THR A 216 8.53 16.26 8.76
N ALA A 217 8.88 15.00 9.04
CA ALA A 217 8.00 14.05 9.73
C ALA A 217 7.46 14.52 11.11
N GLY A 218 8.12 15.48 11.77
CA GLY A 218 7.63 16.08 13.02
C GLY A 218 6.50 17.09 12.86
N GLY A 219 6.15 17.48 11.63
CA GLY A 219 5.05 18.42 11.33
C GLY A 219 3.70 17.74 11.20
N SER A 220 2.67 18.50 10.86
CA SER A 220 1.33 17.97 10.56
C SER A 220 0.57 18.92 9.64
N TRP A 221 -0.17 18.35 8.69
CA TRP A 221 -0.95 19.11 7.72
C TRP A 221 -2.42 18.69 7.71
N THR A 222 -3.31 19.68 7.62
CA THR A 222 -4.72 19.48 7.27
C THR A 222 -5.06 20.33 6.06
N ALA A 223 -5.67 19.73 5.03
CA ALA A 223 -6.15 20.44 3.86
C ALA A 223 -7.62 20.08 3.59
N SER A 224 -8.48 21.09 3.47
CA SER A 224 -9.92 20.90 3.29
C SER A 224 -10.44 21.27 1.91
N GLY A 225 -9.66 22.00 1.11
CA GLY A 225 -9.96 22.28 -0.29
C GLY A 225 -9.37 21.25 -1.26
N SER A 226 -9.34 21.63 -2.53
CA SER A 226 -8.62 20.90 -3.57
C SER A 226 -7.10 21.04 -3.40
N TRP A 227 -6.37 20.01 -3.81
CA TRP A 227 -4.92 20.02 -3.92
C TRP A 227 -4.52 20.10 -5.39
N THR A 228 -3.67 21.05 -5.72
CA THR A 228 -3.04 21.16 -7.05
C THR A 228 -1.55 21.35 -6.88
N ASN A 229 -0.76 20.42 -7.39
CA ASN A 229 0.69 20.55 -7.44
C ASN A 229 1.20 20.43 -8.88
N SER A 230 1.79 21.51 -9.39
CA SER A 230 2.48 21.56 -10.69
C SER A 230 4.01 21.59 -10.52
N SER A 231 4.53 21.39 -9.31
CA SER A 231 5.96 21.39 -9.05
C SER A 231 6.65 20.21 -9.74
N THR A 232 7.82 20.50 -10.30
CA THR A 232 8.81 19.51 -10.74
C THR A 232 10.15 19.77 -10.06
N SER A 233 10.14 20.54 -8.96
CA SER A 233 11.35 20.94 -8.25
C SER A 233 11.94 19.75 -7.50
N GLY A 234 13.23 19.47 -7.72
CA GLY A 234 13.96 18.47 -6.94
C GLY A 234 14.15 18.87 -5.46
N SER A 235 13.77 20.10 -5.08
CA SER A 235 13.75 20.55 -3.67
C SER A 235 12.42 20.25 -2.96
N TRP A 236 11.43 19.72 -3.68
CA TRP A 236 10.19 19.24 -3.06
C TRP A 236 10.49 18.17 -2.01
N SER A 237 9.99 18.37 -0.78
CA SER A 237 10.17 17.39 0.30
C SER A 237 9.02 17.49 1.28
N PHE A 238 8.08 16.55 1.24
CA PHE A 238 6.89 16.58 2.07
C PHE A 238 6.79 15.33 2.95
N ALA A 239 7.53 15.29 4.06
CA ALA A 239 7.54 14.14 4.97
C ALA A 239 6.52 14.23 6.12
N ALA A 240 5.92 15.39 6.36
CA ALA A 240 4.88 15.53 7.38
C ALA A 240 3.63 14.72 7.00
N PRO A 241 2.94 14.08 7.96
CA PRO A 241 1.63 13.50 7.72
C PRO A 241 0.63 14.58 7.28
N ILE A 242 -0.19 14.26 6.29
CA ILE A 242 -1.27 15.14 5.80
C ILE A 242 -2.62 14.44 5.87
N THR A 243 -3.63 15.17 6.35
CA THR A 243 -5.03 14.76 6.29
C THR A 243 -5.81 15.65 5.33
N PHE A 244 -6.38 15.05 4.29
CA PHE A 244 -7.40 15.66 3.45
C PHE A 244 -8.77 15.49 4.11
N ASN A 245 -9.26 16.57 4.72
CA ASN A 245 -10.53 16.58 5.45
C ASN A 245 -11.47 17.59 4.81
N SER A 246 -12.37 17.11 3.95
CA SER A 246 -13.35 17.95 3.27
C SER A 246 -14.76 17.44 3.50
N SER A 247 -15.71 18.37 3.61
CA SER A 247 -17.15 18.09 3.62
C SER A 247 -17.78 18.14 2.21
N SER A 248 -16.97 18.31 1.17
CA SER A 248 -17.43 18.36 -0.23
C SER A 248 -16.46 17.62 -1.13
N SER A 249 -16.96 17.04 -2.22
CA SER A 249 -16.13 16.36 -3.23
C SER A 249 -15.08 17.29 -3.81
N ARG A 250 -13.86 16.76 -3.99
CA ARG A 250 -12.69 17.53 -4.44
C ARG A 250 -12.05 16.88 -5.65
N THR A 251 -11.47 17.74 -6.48
CA THR A 251 -10.54 17.33 -7.53
C THR A 251 -9.12 17.48 -6.99
N MET A 252 -8.29 16.46 -7.18
CA MET A 252 -6.93 16.37 -6.66
C MET A 252 -5.95 16.20 -7.82
N THR A 253 -5.07 17.17 -8.01
CA THR A 253 -4.01 17.13 -9.03
C THR A 253 -2.67 16.99 -8.31
N PHE A 254 -2.09 15.80 -8.33
CA PHE A 254 -0.79 15.55 -7.71
C PHE A 254 0.34 15.95 -8.66
N GLY A 255 1.51 16.25 -8.09
CA GLY A 255 2.69 16.61 -8.86
C GLY A 255 3.33 15.40 -9.55
N ASN A 256 4.51 15.63 -10.12
CA ASN A 256 5.39 14.55 -10.59
C ASN A 256 6.80 14.56 -9.92
N PRO A 257 6.93 14.83 -8.60
CA PRO A 257 8.16 14.51 -7.88
C PRO A 257 8.29 12.99 -7.67
N ALA A 258 9.46 12.50 -7.24
CA ALA A 258 9.64 11.08 -6.92
C ALA A 258 8.66 10.58 -5.84
N LEU A 259 8.33 11.44 -4.87
CA LEU A 259 7.26 11.25 -3.89
C LEU A 259 6.54 12.58 -3.74
N GLU A 260 5.22 12.60 -3.95
CA GLU A 260 4.39 13.76 -3.63
C GLU A 260 4.36 13.96 -2.12
N PHE A 261 4.16 12.85 -1.39
CA PHE A 261 4.17 12.81 0.07
C PHE A 261 5.16 11.74 0.52
N GLY A 262 6.25 12.13 1.19
CA GLY A 262 7.15 11.19 1.85
C GLY A 262 6.57 10.59 3.15
N GLY A 263 5.59 11.27 3.77
CA GLY A 263 4.92 10.83 4.99
C GLY A 263 3.60 10.09 4.76
N ASN A 264 2.81 9.98 5.82
CA ASN A 264 1.47 9.37 5.75
C ASN A 264 0.46 10.33 5.10
N VAL A 265 -0.47 9.79 4.32
CA VAL A 265 -1.59 10.52 3.71
C VAL A 265 -2.89 9.90 4.17
N THR A 266 -3.79 10.72 4.71
CA THR A 266 -5.12 10.29 5.13
C THR A 266 -6.18 11.07 4.38
N PHE A 267 -7.10 10.38 3.72
CA PHE A 267 -8.36 10.95 3.25
C PHE A 267 -9.45 10.63 4.27
N ASN A 268 -10.03 11.66 4.90
CA ASN A 268 -11.09 11.48 5.91
C ASN A 268 -12.07 12.66 5.94
N SER A 269 -13.29 12.46 5.44
CA SER A 269 -14.38 13.45 5.44
C SER A 269 -15.28 13.43 6.69
N GLY A 270 -14.93 12.64 7.72
CA GLY A 270 -15.59 12.64 9.02
C GLY A 270 -17.03 12.11 9.01
N ALA A 271 -18.02 12.98 8.87
CA ALA A 271 -19.43 12.59 8.80
C ALA A 271 -20.03 12.76 7.39
N SER A 272 -19.27 13.37 6.47
CA SER A 272 -19.73 13.65 5.11
C SER A 272 -19.47 12.49 4.17
N THR A 273 -20.32 12.35 3.14
CA THR A 273 -20.08 11.47 2.00
C THR A 273 -19.42 12.26 0.89
N VAL A 274 -18.16 11.96 0.60
CA VAL A 274 -17.28 12.79 -0.23
C VAL A 274 -16.46 11.92 -1.17
N THR A 275 -16.27 12.39 -2.41
CA THR A 275 -15.35 11.80 -3.36
C THR A 275 -14.17 12.74 -3.66
N PHE A 276 -12.96 12.27 -3.42
CA PHE A 276 -11.72 12.86 -3.90
C PHE A 276 -11.38 12.21 -5.24
N THR A 277 -11.46 12.97 -6.34
CA THR A 277 -11.17 12.47 -7.69
C THR A 277 -9.80 12.93 -8.14
N MET A 278 -8.92 11.99 -8.46
CA MET A 278 -7.60 12.25 -9.02
C MET A 278 -7.75 12.80 -10.44
N ALA A 279 -7.05 13.89 -10.77
CA ALA A 279 -7.18 14.56 -12.06
C ALA A 279 -5.98 14.35 -12.99
N ALA A 280 -4.77 14.31 -12.43
CA ALA A 280 -3.55 14.05 -13.18
C ALA A 280 -2.48 13.42 -12.27
N ASN A 281 -1.57 12.70 -12.92
CA ASN A 281 -0.41 12.00 -12.33
C ASN A 281 -0.78 10.92 -11.29
N SER A 282 0.21 10.13 -10.90
CA SER A 282 0.09 9.16 -9.81
C SER A 282 -0.01 9.86 -8.45
N LEU A 283 -0.60 9.16 -7.48
CA LEU A 283 -0.45 9.50 -6.07
C LEU A 283 0.72 8.69 -5.50
N ASP A 284 1.86 9.34 -5.29
CA ASP A 284 3.10 8.73 -4.79
C ASP A 284 3.32 9.05 -3.30
N VAL A 285 3.26 8.02 -2.45
CA VAL A 285 3.28 8.09 -0.99
C VAL A 285 4.38 7.21 -0.41
N GLY A 286 5.32 7.82 0.31
CA GLY A 286 6.42 7.12 0.98
C GLY A 286 6.03 6.42 2.29
N GLY A 287 4.87 6.77 2.86
CA GLY A 287 4.31 6.16 4.07
C GLY A 287 3.04 5.35 3.82
N THR A 288 2.14 5.41 4.79
CA THR A 288 0.81 4.80 4.70
C THR A 288 -0.16 5.75 4.01
N LEU A 289 -0.86 5.27 2.99
CA LEU A 289 -2.07 5.90 2.45
C LEU A 289 -3.30 5.28 3.12
N THR A 290 -4.09 6.09 3.82
CA THR A 290 -5.33 5.66 4.48
C THR A 290 -6.53 6.36 3.87
N ILE A 291 -7.59 5.61 3.59
CA ILE A 291 -8.92 6.14 3.27
C ILE A 291 -9.86 5.70 4.40
N ALA A 292 -10.44 6.66 5.12
CA ALA A 292 -11.35 6.40 6.24
C ALA A 292 -12.55 7.35 6.15
N GLY A 293 -13.74 6.92 6.58
CA GLY A 293 -14.97 7.71 6.42
C GLY A 293 -15.60 8.20 7.71
N GLY A 294 -15.10 7.81 8.89
CA GLY A 294 -15.78 8.08 10.16
C GLY A 294 -17.22 7.55 10.16
N ALA A 295 -18.18 8.43 10.39
CA ALA A 295 -19.62 8.10 10.27
C ALA A 295 -20.15 8.26 8.83
N GLY A 296 -19.41 8.96 7.96
CA GLY A 296 -19.74 9.16 6.55
C GLY A 296 -19.04 8.15 5.64
N THR A 297 -18.79 8.56 4.39
CA THR A 297 -18.03 7.75 3.43
C THR A 297 -17.03 8.62 2.68
N THR A 298 -15.75 8.26 2.75
CA THR A 298 -14.69 8.91 1.96
C THR A 298 -14.31 8.01 0.80
N THR A 299 -14.50 8.48 -0.43
CA THR A 299 -14.06 7.76 -1.64
C THR A 299 -12.84 8.43 -2.26
N LEU A 300 -11.77 7.68 -2.50
CA LEU A 300 -10.72 8.07 -3.45
C LEU A 300 -11.05 7.45 -4.82
N ASN A 301 -11.15 8.27 -5.85
CA ASN A 301 -11.43 7.84 -7.22
C ASN A 301 -10.23 8.15 -8.11
N THR A 302 -9.63 7.10 -8.68
CA THR A 302 -8.49 7.18 -9.62
C THR A 302 -8.85 7.73 -11.00
N SER A 303 -10.13 8.06 -11.21
CA SER A 303 -10.75 8.60 -12.42
C SER A 303 -10.75 7.68 -13.63
N GLY A 304 -11.42 8.09 -14.72
CA GLY A 304 -11.37 7.41 -16.02
C GLY A 304 -9.98 7.41 -16.67
N SER A 305 -9.05 8.22 -16.17
CA SER A 305 -7.65 8.22 -16.60
C SER A 305 -6.82 7.09 -16.00
N ASN A 306 -7.39 6.28 -15.10
CA ASN A 306 -6.74 5.13 -14.47
C ASN A 306 -5.42 5.49 -13.77
N LEU A 307 -5.42 6.59 -13.01
CA LEU A 307 -4.22 7.12 -12.38
C LEU A 307 -3.70 6.18 -11.28
N ALA A 308 -2.39 5.91 -11.31
CA ALA A 308 -1.77 4.96 -10.39
C ALA A 308 -1.72 5.48 -8.94
N ILE A 309 -1.72 4.54 -8.00
CA ILE A 309 -1.47 4.79 -6.58
C ILE A 309 -0.22 3.98 -6.21
N ASN A 310 0.80 4.65 -5.66
CA ASN A 310 2.01 4.02 -5.17
C ASN A 310 2.16 4.39 -3.69
N ALA A 311 2.09 3.41 -2.80
CA ALA A 311 2.20 3.62 -1.36
C ALA A 311 3.00 2.49 -0.72
N VAL A 312 3.69 2.74 0.40
CA VAL A 312 4.32 1.62 1.14
C VAL A 312 3.23 0.72 1.72
N THR A 313 2.29 1.33 2.45
CA THR A 313 1.11 0.63 2.97
C THR A 313 -0.14 1.33 2.46
N PHE A 314 -1.14 0.56 2.02
CA PHE A 314 -2.43 1.10 1.63
C PHE A 314 -3.55 0.51 2.48
N VAL A 315 -4.32 1.37 3.15
CA VAL A 315 -5.41 0.97 4.04
C VAL A 315 -6.72 1.61 3.60
N VAL A 316 -7.75 0.79 3.43
CA VAL A 316 -9.13 1.24 3.32
C VAL A 316 -9.86 0.81 4.59
N ASP A 317 -10.03 1.78 5.49
CA ASP A 317 -10.61 1.60 6.81
C ASP A 317 -12.14 1.76 6.77
N ALA A 318 -12.82 1.65 7.91
CA ALA A 318 -14.25 1.83 8.05
C ALA A 318 -14.72 3.18 7.46
N GLY A 319 -15.77 3.12 6.63
CA GLY A 319 -16.28 4.25 5.86
C GLY A 319 -15.36 4.71 4.71
N GLY A 320 -14.20 4.08 4.53
CA GLY A 320 -13.32 4.32 3.39
C GLY A 320 -13.76 3.54 2.14
N ALA A 321 -13.50 4.13 0.98
CA ALA A 321 -13.75 3.52 -0.32
C ALA A 321 -12.65 3.87 -1.33
N LEU A 322 -12.19 2.87 -2.09
CA LEU A 322 -11.38 3.08 -3.29
C LEU A 322 -12.22 2.72 -4.53
N THR A 323 -12.29 3.65 -5.50
CA THR A 323 -12.70 3.36 -6.87
C THR A 323 -11.46 3.36 -7.77
N ALA A 324 -10.97 2.17 -8.11
CA ALA A 324 -9.69 2.01 -8.79
C ALA A 324 -9.78 2.00 -10.32
N ASN A 325 -10.97 1.89 -10.91
CA ASN A 325 -11.14 1.86 -12.37
C ASN A 325 -10.18 0.82 -13.00
N GLY A 326 -9.32 1.19 -13.94
CA GLY A 326 -8.27 0.35 -14.53
C GLY A 326 -6.87 0.58 -13.97
N SER A 327 -6.74 1.22 -12.81
CA SER A 327 -5.46 1.74 -12.31
C SER A 327 -4.51 0.67 -11.76
N THR A 328 -3.22 0.97 -11.74
CA THR A 328 -2.22 0.17 -11.02
C THR A 328 -2.07 0.68 -9.59
N ILE A 329 -2.11 -0.23 -8.61
CA ILE A 329 -1.94 0.05 -7.19
C ILE A 329 -0.69 -0.69 -6.72
N THR A 330 0.39 0.03 -6.48
CA THR A 330 1.70 -0.54 -6.10
C THR A 330 1.92 -0.40 -4.60
N VAL A 331 2.21 -1.52 -3.92
CA VAL A 331 2.28 -1.59 -2.45
C VAL A 331 3.34 -2.56 -1.94
N THR A 332 3.76 -2.36 -0.68
CA THR A 332 4.36 -3.44 0.14
C THR A 332 3.24 -4.19 0.88
N SER A 333 2.34 -3.43 1.51
CA SER A 333 1.21 -3.95 2.28
C SER A 333 -0.11 -3.32 1.84
N ILE A 334 -1.19 -4.08 1.89
CA ILE A 334 -2.55 -3.59 1.62
C ILE A 334 -3.55 -4.24 2.56
N ASP A 335 -4.47 -3.43 3.07
CA ASP A 335 -5.59 -3.89 3.87
C ASP A 335 -6.88 -3.16 3.51
N THR A 336 -7.88 -3.88 3.00
CA THR A 336 -9.19 -3.33 2.62
C THR A 336 -10.35 -3.92 3.42
N HIS A 337 -10.09 -4.65 4.52
CA HIS A 337 -11.11 -5.48 5.15
C HIS A 337 -12.26 -4.70 5.81
N LEU A 338 -12.01 -3.49 6.29
CA LEU A 338 -13.02 -2.63 6.93
C LEU A 338 -13.73 -1.69 5.95
N GLY A 339 -13.13 -1.48 4.78
CA GLY A 339 -13.61 -0.56 3.77
C GLY A 339 -14.16 -1.24 2.52
N THR A 340 -14.36 -0.42 1.48
CA THR A 340 -14.81 -0.91 0.17
C THR A 340 -13.74 -0.69 -0.90
N PHE A 341 -13.54 -1.70 -1.74
CA PHE A 341 -12.63 -1.63 -2.88
C PHE A 341 -13.39 -1.99 -4.15
N THR A 342 -13.74 -0.96 -4.93
CA THR A 342 -14.32 -1.13 -6.27
C THR A 342 -13.17 -1.30 -7.27
N VAL A 343 -12.87 -2.56 -7.57
CA VAL A 343 -11.64 -2.96 -8.26
C VAL A 343 -11.62 -2.56 -9.74
N GLY A 344 -12.76 -2.55 -10.43
CA GLY A 344 -12.78 -2.35 -11.89
C GLY A 344 -11.83 -3.30 -12.65
N GLY A 345 -11.08 -2.77 -13.60
CA GLY A 345 -9.99 -3.45 -14.31
C GLY A 345 -8.62 -3.31 -13.64
N SER A 346 -8.54 -2.87 -12.38
CA SER A 346 -7.27 -2.53 -11.72
C SER A 346 -6.30 -3.70 -11.54
N THR A 347 -5.05 -3.36 -11.25
CA THR A 347 -3.99 -4.31 -10.92
C THR A 347 -3.31 -3.92 -9.61
N VAL A 348 -3.33 -4.82 -8.63
CA VAL A 348 -2.54 -4.69 -7.40
C VAL A 348 -1.15 -5.27 -7.64
N VAL A 349 -0.10 -4.51 -7.36
CA VAL A 349 1.30 -4.93 -7.51
C VAL A 349 1.96 -4.89 -6.15
N VAL A 350 2.38 -6.05 -5.66
CA VAL A 350 3.25 -6.16 -4.48
C VAL A 350 4.69 -6.03 -4.94
N ASN A 351 5.37 -4.95 -4.56
CA ASN A 351 6.69 -4.60 -5.10
C ASN A 351 7.85 -4.72 -4.10
N ALA A 352 7.56 -5.00 -2.83
CA ALA A 352 8.57 -5.10 -1.77
C ALA A 352 8.22 -6.20 -0.77
N SER A 353 9.26 -6.78 -0.17
CA SER A 353 9.14 -7.91 0.76
C SER A 353 8.74 -7.48 2.17
N GLY A 354 8.17 -8.41 2.93
CA GLY A 354 7.87 -8.24 4.37
C GLY A 354 6.50 -7.62 4.65
N GLY A 355 5.72 -7.32 3.62
CA GLY A 355 4.37 -6.81 3.74
C GLY A 355 3.30 -7.87 3.96
N SER A 356 2.10 -7.39 4.25
CA SER A 356 0.88 -8.18 4.46
C SER A 356 -0.21 -7.76 3.48
N ILE A 357 -0.97 -8.72 2.97
CA ILE A 357 -2.05 -8.54 2.00
C ILE A 357 -3.37 -9.05 2.59
N ASN A 358 -4.33 -8.15 2.78
CA ASN A 358 -5.68 -8.48 3.21
C ASN A 358 -6.70 -7.82 2.27
N LEU A 359 -7.23 -8.60 1.34
CA LEU A 359 -8.14 -8.16 0.29
C LEU A 359 -9.43 -8.97 0.40
N THR A 360 -10.47 -8.40 0.99
CA THR A 360 -11.75 -9.10 1.18
C THR A 360 -12.64 -9.07 -0.06
N GLN A 361 -12.38 -8.15 -0.98
CA GLN A 361 -13.09 -8.07 -2.26
C GLN A 361 -12.40 -8.94 -3.32
N THR A 362 -13.15 -9.37 -4.33
CA THR A 362 -12.58 -10.05 -5.50
C THR A 362 -11.75 -9.08 -6.31
N VAL A 363 -10.43 -9.30 -6.38
CA VAL A 363 -9.53 -8.46 -7.18
C VAL A 363 -9.59 -8.81 -8.65
N ASN A 364 -9.34 -7.83 -9.52
CA ASN A 364 -9.21 -8.10 -10.93
C ASN A 364 -7.85 -8.74 -11.23
N ASN A 365 -6.76 -7.99 -11.10
CA ASN A 365 -5.40 -8.55 -11.24
C ASN A 365 -4.59 -8.35 -9.96
N LEU A 366 -3.71 -9.30 -9.65
CA LEU A 366 -2.70 -9.16 -8.61
C LEU A 366 -1.37 -9.76 -9.07
N THR A 367 -0.28 -9.02 -8.87
CA THR A 367 1.09 -9.46 -9.18
C THR A 367 1.97 -9.30 -7.95
N VAL A 368 2.74 -10.34 -7.62
CA VAL A 368 3.89 -10.23 -6.72
C VAL A 368 5.14 -10.15 -7.58
N SER A 369 5.91 -9.09 -7.42
CA SER A 369 7.09 -8.84 -8.22
C SER A 369 8.19 -9.89 -7.98
N PRO A 370 9.14 -10.06 -8.91
CA PRO A 370 10.25 -11.00 -8.73
C PRO A 370 11.04 -10.75 -7.43
N ALA A 371 11.50 -11.83 -6.81
CA ALA A 371 12.22 -11.89 -5.54
C ALA A 371 11.47 -11.31 -4.32
N ILE A 372 10.17 -11.01 -4.45
CA ILE A 372 9.36 -10.48 -3.36
C ILE A 372 8.70 -11.59 -2.54
N SER A 373 8.78 -11.49 -1.22
CA SER A 373 8.07 -12.37 -0.28
C SER A 373 6.97 -11.62 0.45
N THR A 374 5.78 -12.21 0.52
CA THR A 374 4.58 -11.56 1.06
C THR A 374 3.69 -12.56 1.80
N THR A 375 2.87 -12.06 2.73
CA THR A 375 1.92 -12.88 3.51
C THR A 375 0.50 -12.40 3.28
N PHE A 376 -0.40 -13.31 2.91
CA PHE A 376 -1.83 -13.09 2.85
C PHE A 376 -2.47 -13.38 4.21
N THR A 377 -3.03 -12.36 4.84
CA THR A 377 -3.75 -12.46 6.13
C THR A 377 -5.25 -12.57 5.95
N GLY A 378 -5.75 -12.39 4.72
CA GLY A 378 -7.12 -12.68 4.31
C GLY A 378 -7.17 -13.61 3.10
N SER A 379 -8.32 -14.26 2.89
CA SER A 379 -8.55 -15.11 1.71
C SER A 379 -8.56 -14.28 0.43
N LEU A 380 -7.88 -14.74 -0.60
CA LEU A 380 -7.80 -14.06 -1.89
C LEU A 380 -8.78 -14.67 -2.88
N THR A 381 -9.63 -13.82 -3.48
CA THR A 381 -10.41 -14.18 -4.67
C THR A 381 -10.01 -13.28 -5.83
N TRP A 382 -9.83 -13.81 -7.04
CA TRP A 382 -9.50 -13.02 -8.23
C TRP A 382 -10.29 -13.43 -9.48
N THR A 383 -10.46 -12.50 -10.43
CA THR A 383 -11.18 -12.77 -11.70
C THR A 383 -10.35 -12.61 -12.96
N GLY A 384 -9.33 -11.77 -12.95
CA GLY A 384 -8.43 -11.53 -14.07
C GLY A 384 -7.18 -12.38 -13.95
N THR A 385 -6.04 -11.74 -13.75
CA THR A 385 -4.71 -12.37 -13.75
C THR A 385 -4.07 -12.35 -12.38
N LEU A 386 -3.65 -13.51 -11.89
CA LEU A 386 -2.80 -13.65 -10.72
C LEU A 386 -1.38 -14.08 -11.15
N VAL A 387 -0.36 -13.36 -10.71
CA VAL A 387 1.05 -13.63 -11.09
C VAL A 387 1.95 -13.61 -9.86
N PHE A 388 2.64 -14.73 -9.61
CA PHE A 388 3.69 -14.86 -8.59
C PHE A 388 5.04 -15.31 -9.19
N THR A 389 5.22 -15.27 -10.51
CA THR A 389 6.43 -15.78 -11.17
C THR A 389 7.70 -15.11 -10.63
N ASN A 390 8.69 -15.92 -10.28
CA ASN A 390 9.95 -15.52 -9.66
C ASN A 390 9.80 -14.83 -8.30
N ALA A 391 8.62 -14.87 -7.66
CA ALA A 391 8.46 -14.40 -6.29
C ALA A 391 9.31 -15.24 -5.32
N GLY A 392 9.62 -14.68 -4.16
CA GLY A 392 10.17 -15.42 -3.04
C GLY A 392 9.11 -16.33 -2.42
N THR A 393 8.88 -16.19 -1.12
CA THR A 393 7.83 -16.94 -0.42
C THR A 393 6.52 -16.16 -0.44
N VAL A 394 5.46 -16.77 -0.97
CA VAL A 394 4.09 -16.30 -0.84
C VAL A 394 3.37 -17.19 0.18
N ALA A 395 3.05 -16.64 1.34
CA ALA A 395 2.43 -17.37 2.44
C ALA A 395 0.95 -17.02 2.55
N PHE A 396 0.05 -18.00 2.51
CA PHE A 396 -1.38 -17.79 2.77
C PHE A 396 -1.80 -18.07 4.21
N GLY A 397 -0.96 -18.72 5.02
CA GLY A 397 -1.35 -19.13 6.37
C GLY A 397 -2.66 -19.92 6.33
N THR A 398 -3.68 -19.43 7.03
CA THR A 398 -5.02 -20.05 7.10
C THR A 398 -6.01 -19.56 6.03
N SER A 399 -5.55 -18.68 5.14
CA SER A 399 -6.35 -18.04 4.10
C SER A 399 -6.59 -18.96 2.91
N SER A 400 -7.74 -18.79 2.24
CA SER A 400 -8.07 -19.53 1.01
C SER A 400 -7.65 -18.77 -0.24
N LEU A 401 -7.47 -19.49 -1.34
CA LEU A 401 -7.16 -18.97 -2.66
C LEU A 401 -8.23 -19.45 -3.65
N THR A 402 -9.00 -18.53 -4.24
CA THR A 402 -10.15 -18.86 -5.09
C THR A 402 -10.14 -18.09 -6.42
N SER A 403 -10.15 -18.77 -7.56
CA SER A 403 -10.39 -18.12 -8.85
C SER A 403 -11.89 -17.93 -9.09
N SER A 404 -12.28 -16.87 -9.78
CA SER A 404 -13.67 -16.57 -10.14
C SER A 404 -13.77 -16.18 -11.62
N GLY A 405 -14.75 -16.71 -12.35
CA GLY A 405 -14.87 -16.48 -13.79
C GLY A 405 -13.66 -16.98 -14.59
N ALA A 406 -13.46 -16.45 -15.81
CA ALA A 406 -12.39 -16.87 -16.72
C ALA A 406 -11.02 -16.29 -16.31
N ALA A 407 -10.48 -16.75 -15.18
CA ALA A 407 -9.25 -16.24 -14.61
C ALA A 407 -7.98 -16.89 -15.20
N THR A 408 -6.84 -16.23 -15.02
CA THR A 408 -5.49 -16.73 -15.31
C THR A 408 -4.66 -16.76 -14.04
N PHE A 409 -3.81 -17.79 -13.90
CA PHE A 409 -2.87 -17.89 -12.79
C PHE A 409 -1.49 -18.39 -13.23
N THR A 410 -0.43 -17.68 -12.83
CA THR A 410 0.96 -18.05 -13.14
C THR A 410 1.84 -17.93 -11.89
N PHE A 411 2.53 -19.01 -11.50
CA PHE A 411 3.48 -19.00 -10.38
C PHE A 411 4.67 -19.97 -10.56
N ALA A 412 5.04 -20.25 -11.81
CA ALA A 412 6.05 -21.22 -12.26
C ALA A 412 7.36 -21.30 -11.45
N SER A 413 7.82 -20.27 -10.75
CA SER A 413 9.05 -20.33 -9.93
C SER A 413 8.85 -19.84 -8.50
N ALA A 414 7.61 -19.64 -8.07
CA ALA A 414 7.28 -19.18 -6.73
C ALA A 414 7.34 -20.31 -5.71
N THR A 415 7.63 -19.96 -4.46
CA THR A 415 7.38 -20.84 -3.30
C THR A 415 6.09 -20.43 -2.61
N ILE A 416 5.07 -21.29 -2.62
CA ILE A 416 3.78 -21.06 -1.99
C ILE A 416 3.65 -21.91 -0.72
N THR A 417 3.19 -21.31 0.38
CA THR A 417 2.92 -22.04 1.62
C THR A 417 1.52 -21.77 2.14
N MET A 418 0.81 -22.81 2.59
CA MET A 418 -0.52 -22.67 3.22
C MET A 418 -0.69 -23.65 4.40
N SER A 419 -0.97 -23.11 5.59
CA SER A 419 -1.19 -23.91 6.79
C SER A 419 -2.63 -24.41 6.92
N SER A 420 -3.61 -23.72 6.36
CA SER A 420 -4.95 -24.29 6.14
C SER A 420 -5.56 -23.65 4.89
N GLY A 421 -6.86 -23.37 4.89
CA GLY A 421 -7.57 -22.76 3.76
C GLY A 421 -7.80 -23.70 2.57
N ASN A 422 -8.75 -23.34 1.72
CA ASN A 422 -9.03 -24.05 0.48
C ASN A 422 -8.23 -23.45 -0.67
N TRP A 423 -7.78 -24.30 -1.58
CA TRP A 423 -7.29 -23.88 -2.89
C TRP A 423 -8.33 -24.28 -3.93
N ASP A 424 -8.97 -23.30 -4.56
CA ASP A 424 -9.92 -23.53 -5.64
C ASP A 424 -9.53 -22.69 -6.87
N THR A 425 -8.94 -23.36 -7.85
CA THR A 425 -8.59 -22.75 -9.15
C THR A 425 -9.46 -23.31 -10.27
N SER A 426 -10.62 -23.88 -9.95
CA SER A 426 -11.44 -24.64 -10.89
C SER A 426 -12.00 -23.82 -12.05
N SER A 427 -12.18 -22.52 -11.85
CA SER A 427 -12.66 -21.59 -12.88
C SER A 427 -11.53 -20.99 -13.73
N ALA A 428 -10.26 -21.13 -13.31
CA ALA A 428 -9.14 -20.61 -14.08
C ALA A 428 -9.01 -21.35 -15.43
N THR A 429 -8.94 -20.58 -16.50
CA THR A 429 -8.79 -21.10 -17.88
C THR A 429 -7.33 -21.36 -18.24
N THR A 430 -6.41 -20.64 -17.60
CA THR A 430 -4.97 -20.79 -17.77
C THR A 430 -4.30 -20.93 -16.40
N PHE A 431 -3.52 -21.98 -16.22
CA PHE A 431 -2.77 -22.24 -15.00
C PHE A 431 -1.35 -22.69 -15.36
N THR A 432 -0.37 -21.86 -15.03
CA THR A 432 1.05 -22.14 -15.30
C THR A 432 1.83 -22.17 -14.00
N ALA A 433 2.23 -23.38 -13.58
CA ALA A 433 2.95 -23.61 -12.33
C ALA A 433 4.17 -24.52 -12.49
N THR A 434 4.59 -24.79 -13.73
CA THR A 434 5.77 -25.61 -14.01
C THR A 434 6.99 -25.03 -13.32
N SER A 435 7.64 -25.81 -12.46
CA SER A 435 8.79 -25.45 -11.60
C SER A 435 8.48 -24.76 -10.26
N SER A 436 7.20 -24.60 -9.89
CA SER A 436 6.82 -24.00 -8.59
C SER A 436 7.10 -24.95 -7.43
N SER A 437 7.19 -24.44 -6.19
CA SER A 437 7.13 -25.28 -4.99
C SER A 437 5.93 -24.92 -4.14
N VAL A 438 5.00 -25.85 -3.91
CA VAL A 438 3.82 -25.63 -3.06
C VAL A 438 3.91 -26.52 -1.82
N THR A 439 3.75 -25.92 -0.64
CA THR A 439 3.74 -26.65 0.64
C THR A 439 2.44 -26.42 1.40
N PHE A 440 1.77 -27.51 1.73
CA PHE A 440 0.59 -27.55 2.58
C PHE A 440 0.93 -28.14 3.94
N SER A 441 0.76 -27.36 5.02
CA SER A 441 1.12 -27.79 6.39
C SER A 441 -0.07 -28.05 7.32
N GLY A 442 -1.30 -27.95 6.81
CA GLY A 442 -2.50 -28.35 7.54
C GLY A 442 -3.68 -28.63 6.61
N THR A 443 -4.91 -28.54 7.13
CA THR A 443 -6.10 -29.11 6.50
C THR A 443 -6.81 -28.16 5.52
N GLY A 444 -7.32 -28.70 4.42
CA GLY A 444 -8.17 -27.96 3.48
C GLY A 444 -8.47 -28.73 2.19
N ASN A 445 -9.34 -28.17 1.35
CA ASN A 445 -9.66 -28.74 0.05
C ASN A 445 -8.68 -28.25 -1.04
N LEU A 446 -8.44 -29.09 -2.04
CA LEU A 446 -7.64 -28.78 -3.22
C LEU A 446 -8.45 -29.10 -4.47
N ARG A 447 -8.87 -28.05 -5.18
CA ARG A 447 -9.57 -28.11 -6.46
C ARG A 447 -8.77 -27.33 -7.51
N ILE A 448 -8.41 -28.02 -8.58
CA ILE A 448 -7.59 -27.52 -9.66
C ILE A 448 -8.41 -27.49 -10.95
N GLY A 449 -8.36 -26.36 -11.66
CA GLY A 449 -8.99 -26.19 -12.97
C GLY A 449 -8.04 -26.55 -14.12
N GLY A 450 -8.60 -27.07 -15.21
CA GLY A 450 -7.86 -27.39 -16.44
C GLY A 450 -6.89 -28.57 -16.31
N SER A 451 -5.99 -28.70 -17.29
CA SER A 451 -4.89 -29.70 -17.34
C SER A 451 -3.68 -29.29 -16.49
N ALA A 452 -3.90 -28.48 -15.46
CA ALA A 452 -2.88 -27.82 -14.68
C ALA A 452 -1.95 -28.80 -13.93
N SER A 453 -0.69 -28.43 -13.80
CA SER A 453 0.30 -29.20 -13.03
C SER A 453 1.14 -28.32 -12.11
N PHE A 454 1.27 -28.69 -10.83
CA PHE A 454 2.28 -28.10 -9.94
C PHE A 454 3.69 -28.54 -10.37
N GLY A 455 4.71 -27.72 -10.08
CA GLY A 455 6.11 -28.16 -10.05
C GLY A 455 6.31 -29.23 -8.98
N ALA A 456 6.72 -28.86 -7.77
CA ALA A 456 6.74 -29.75 -6.61
C ALA A 456 5.54 -29.47 -5.69
N LEU A 457 5.01 -30.53 -5.07
CA LEU A 457 3.97 -30.43 -4.05
C LEU A 457 4.40 -31.17 -2.79
N THR A 458 4.40 -30.48 -1.65
CA THR A 458 4.66 -31.06 -0.33
C THR A 458 3.41 -30.98 0.55
N VAL A 459 3.02 -32.08 1.17
CA VAL A 459 2.02 -32.11 2.24
C VAL A 459 2.73 -32.49 3.54
N SER A 460 3.04 -31.48 4.36
CA SER A 460 3.84 -31.65 5.57
C SER A 460 3.02 -31.81 6.84
N GLY A 461 1.72 -31.52 6.80
CA GLY A 461 0.81 -31.68 7.94
C GLY A 461 -0.66 -31.57 7.54
N GLY A 462 -1.56 -31.98 8.44
CA GLY A 462 -3.02 -31.99 8.24
C GLY A 462 -3.48 -32.89 7.08
N THR A 463 -4.71 -32.68 6.61
CA THR A 463 -5.29 -33.44 5.49
C THR A 463 -5.65 -32.53 4.33
N ARG A 464 -5.12 -32.82 3.14
CA ARG A 464 -5.48 -32.16 1.89
C ARG A 464 -6.39 -33.06 1.07
N THR A 465 -7.65 -32.68 0.95
CA THR A 465 -8.68 -33.44 0.24
C THR A 465 -8.80 -32.95 -1.18
N LEU A 466 -8.58 -33.84 -2.15
CA LEU A 466 -8.75 -33.49 -3.56
C LEU A 466 -10.24 -33.42 -3.91
N GLN A 467 -10.60 -32.39 -4.67
CA GLN A 467 -11.93 -32.16 -5.23
C GLN A 467 -11.93 -32.19 -6.76
N SER A 468 -10.78 -32.48 -7.36
CA SER A 468 -10.56 -32.62 -8.79
C SER A 468 -9.39 -33.55 -9.04
N GLN A 469 -9.18 -33.95 -10.29
CA GLN A 469 -7.91 -34.57 -10.69
C GLN A 469 -6.73 -33.66 -10.37
N LEU A 470 -5.58 -34.26 -10.07
CA LEU A 470 -4.35 -33.54 -9.77
C LEU A 470 -3.18 -34.14 -10.54
N THR A 471 -2.43 -33.27 -11.24
CA THR A 471 -1.17 -33.62 -11.90
C THR A 471 -0.03 -32.80 -11.29
N MET A 472 1.15 -33.41 -11.11
CA MET A 472 2.38 -32.74 -10.74
C MET A 472 3.45 -33.07 -11.76
N ALA A 473 4.12 -32.05 -12.27
CA ALA A 473 5.27 -32.19 -13.15
C ALA A 473 6.52 -32.66 -12.37
N GLY A 474 6.68 -32.19 -11.14
CA GLY A 474 7.75 -32.55 -10.22
C GLY A 474 7.32 -33.54 -9.14
N LEU A 475 8.07 -33.55 -8.03
CA LEU A 475 7.95 -34.54 -6.96
C LEU A 475 6.71 -34.28 -6.09
N LEU A 476 5.97 -35.34 -5.75
CA LEU A 476 5.03 -35.34 -4.64
C LEU A 476 5.75 -35.78 -3.36
N ALA A 477 5.83 -34.91 -2.36
CA ALA A 477 6.39 -35.21 -1.06
C ALA A 477 5.30 -35.22 0.02
N LEU A 478 5.22 -36.30 0.77
CA LEU A 478 4.42 -36.42 1.98
C LEU A 478 5.41 -36.53 3.14
N SER A 479 5.52 -35.49 3.95
CA SER A 479 6.51 -35.44 5.03
C SER A 479 5.89 -35.49 6.43
N GLY A 480 4.56 -35.53 6.51
CA GLY A 480 3.83 -35.58 7.76
C GLY A 480 2.30 -35.47 7.63
N GLY A 481 1.80 -34.97 6.48
CA GLY A 481 0.35 -34.84 6.25
C GLY A 481 -0.24 -35.92 5.35
N THR A 482 -1.57 -35.90 5.24
CA THR A 482 -2.34 -36.82 4.41
C THR A 482 -2.80 -36.14 3.13
N LEU A 483 -2.52 -36.72 1.97
CA LEU A 483 -3.20 -36.39 0.72
C LEU A 483 -4.34 -37.39 0.52
N ALA A 484 -5.58 -36.91 0.65
CA ALA A 484 -6.78 -37.73 0.47
C ALA A 484 -7.36 -37.49 -0.92
N LYS A 485 -7.07 -38.37 -1.88
CA LYS A 485 -7.51 -38.17 -3.28
C LYS A 485 -8.97 -38.55 -3.52
N GLY A 486 -9.54 -39.39 -2.66
CA GLY A 486 -10.91 -39.89 -2.82
C GLY A 486 -11.05 -40.66 -4.14
N THR A 487 -11.97 -40.21 -5.00
CA THR A 487 -12.26 -40.80 -6.33
C THR A 487 -11.52 -40.12 -7.48
N ASN A 488 -10.69 -39.11 -7.19
CA ASN A 488 -10.01 -38.31 -8.20
C ASN A 488 -8.74 -39.01 -8.72
N ALA A 489 -8.44 -38.78 -10.00
CA ALA A 489 -7.17 -39.23 -10.60
C ALA A 489 -5.98 -38.43 -10.05
N LEU A 490 -4.85 -39.10 -9.87
CA LEU A 490 -3.60 -38.51 -9.37
C LEU A 490 -2.42 -38.89 -10.27
N THR A 491 -1.67 -37.91 -10.75
CA THR A 491 -0.45 -38.14 -11.54
C THR A 491 0.74 -37.42 -10.93
N ALA A 492 1.82 -38.15 -10.62
CA ALA A 492 3.09 -37.62 -10.11
C ALA A 492 4.24 -37.98 -11.06
N ASN A 493 4.65 -37.04 -11.91
CA ASN A 493 5.57 -37.33 -13.01
C ASN A 493 7.02 -37.55 -12.54
N ALA A 494 7.49 -36.87 -11.48
CA ALA A 494 8.86 -37.07 -10.99
C ALA A 494 8.98 -38.13 -9.87
N GLY A 495 7.85 -38.62 -9.34
CA GLY A 495 7.83 -39.63 -8.28
C GLY A 495 7.05 -39.23 -7.03
N LEU A 496 7.07 -40.12 -6.05
CA LEU A 496 6.46 -39.97 -4.72
C LEU A 496 7.52 -40.24 -3.64
N THR A 497 7.69 -39.30 -2.71
CA THR A 497 8.50 -39.52 -1.50
C THR A 497 7.61 -39.38 -0.27
N MET A 498 7.67 -40.37 0.62
CA MET A 498 6.95 -40.37 1.90
C MET A 498 7.97 -40.50 3.04
N SER A 499 8.35 -39.37 3.61
CA SER A 499 9.17 -39.32 4.84
C SER A 499 8.30 -39.15 6.09
N GLY A 500 6.98 -39.10 5.91
CA GLY A 500 5.93 -39.08 6.91
C GLY A 500 4.55 -38.99 6.23
N GLY A 501 3.46 -39.13 6.98
CA GLY A 501 2.11 -38.90 6.45
C GLY A 501 1.56 -40.04 5.57
N ALA A 502 0.53 -39.75 4.78
CA ALA A 502 -0.26 -40.78 4.10
C ALA A 502 -0.82 -40.36 2.75
N LEU A 503 -1.00 -41.33 1.85
CA LEU A 503 -1.77 -41.18 0.61
C LEU A 503 -2.99 -42.10 0.68
N THR A 504 -4.18 -41.52 0.73
CA THR A 504 -5.42 -42.29 0.87
C THR A 504 -6.28 -42.21 -0.38
N SER A 505 -6.76 -43.38 -0.83
CA SER A 505 -7.55 -43.56 -2.03
C SER A 505 -8.89 -44.24 -1.77
N THR A 506 -9.86 -43.96 -2.64
CA THR A 506 -11.08 -44.75 -2.81
C THR A 506 -11.17 -45.36 -4.21
N SER A 507 -11.00 -44.52 -5.26
CA SER A 507 -10.98 -44.92 -6.66
C SER A 507 -10.30 -43.84 -7.52
N GLY A 508 -10.32 -43.97 -8.86
CA GLY A 508 -9.70 -43.02 -9.79
C GLY A 508 -8.20 -43.28 -9.96
N GLY A 509 -7.76 -43.53 -11.19
CA GLY A 509 -6.41 -44.05 -11.47
C GLY A 509 -5.27 -43.22 -10.90
N VAL A 510 -4.19 -43.90 -10.49
CA VAL A 510 -2.95 -43.27 -10.04
C VAL A 510 -1.82 -43.60 -10.98
N THR A 511 -1.04 -42.59 -11.38
CA THR A 511 0.18 -42.76 -12.16
C THR A 511 1.34 -42.07 -11.46
N ILE A 512 2.41 -42.83 -11.20
CA ILE A 512 3.67 -42.32 -10.65
C ILE A 512 4.76 -42.72 -11.62
N THR A 513 5.22 -41.79 -12.45
CA THR A 513 6.20 -42.12 -13.51
C THR A 513 7.59 -42.33 -12.94
N GLY A 514 7.94 -41.58 -11.89
CA GLY A 514 9.23 -41.69 -11.20
C GLY A 514 9.27 -42.76 -10.10
N ASN A 515 10.28 -42.67 -9.25
CA ASN A 515 10.46 -43.58 -8.12
C ASN A 515 9.41 -43.35 -7.03
N VAL A 516 9.07 -44.41 -6.31
CA VAL A 516 8.32 -44.35 -5.05
C VAL A 516 9.28 -44.68 -3.91
N SER A 517 9.40 -43.77 -2.94
CA SER A 517 10.26 -43.94 -1.77
C SER A 517 9.51 -43.64 -0.48
N ILE A 518 9.11 -44.68 0.24
CA ILE A 518 8.41 -44.62 1.52
C ILE A 518 9.43 -44.93 2.61
N ALA A 519 10.08 -43.88 3.12
CA ALA A 519 11.23 -44.01 4.01
C ALA A 519 10.85 -44.12 5.50
N ALA A 520 9.72 -43.53 5.91
CA ALA A 520 9.31 -43.52 7.31
C ALA A 520 8.35 -44.66 7.64
N ALA A 521 8.63 -45.39 8.73
CA ALA A 521 7.88 -46.56 9.19
C ALA A 521 6.38 -46.33 9.38
N ALA A 522 5.99 -45.13 9.82
CA ALA A 522 4.58 -44.76 10.04
C ALA A 522 3.84 -44.35 8.75
N SER A 523 4.56 -44.09 7.65
CA SER A 523 3.94 -43.65 6.39
C SER A 523 3.14 -44.79 5.78
N TYR A 524 2.00 -44.50 5.17
CA TYR A 524 1.17 -45.55 4.57
C TYR A 524 0.39 -45.11 3.34
N ILE A 525 0.06 -46.09 2.50
CA ILE A 525 -0.84 -45.94 1.37
C ILE A 525 -2.11 -46.76 1.64
N ALA A 526 -3.26 -46.18 1.35
CA ALA A 526 -4.50 -46.92 1.18
C ALA A 526 -4.85 -46.91 -0.32
N PHE A 527 -4.74 -48.07 -0.98
CA PHE A 527 -4.75 -48.18 -2.44
C PHE A 527 -6.11 -48.05 -3.10
N GLY A 528 -7.21 -48.24 -2.38
CA GLY A 528 -8.55 -48.18 -2.96
C GLY A 528 -8.87 -49.37 -3.88
N SER A 529 -9.53 -49.11 -5.00
CA SER A 529 -10.08 -50.15 -5.91
C SER A 529 -9.63 -49.99 -7.37
N GLU A 530 -8.80 -48.99 -7.65
CA GLU A 530 -8.39 -48.58 -8.98
C GLU A 530 -7.10 -49.24 -9.49
N SER A 531 -6.71 -48.88 -10.71
CA SER A 531 -5.38 -49.15 -11.24
C SER A 531 -4.35 -48.11 -10.78
N TRP A 532 -3.19 -48.59 -10.35
CA TRP A 532 -2.00 -47.82 -10.08
C TRP A 532 -0.93 -48.19 -11.09
N THR A 533 -0.24 -47.20 -11.66
CA THR A 533 0.92 -47.41 -12.52
C THR A 533 2.13 -46.76 -11.89
N VAL A 534 3.22 -47.52 -11.73
CA VAL A 534 4.50 -47.03 -11.20
C VAL A 534 5.60 -47.30 -12.22
N GLY A 535 6.32 -46.26 -12.63
CA GLY A 535 7.35 -46.35 -13.68
C GLY A 535 8.78 -46.55 -13.16
N GLY A 536 9.04 -46.13 -11.91
CA GLY A 536 10.36 -46.20 -11.29
C GLY A 536 10.51 -47.32 -10.27
N SER A 537 11.59 -47.23 -9.50
CA SER A 537 11.90 -48.15 -8.40
C SER A 537 10.91 -47.96 -7.26
N TRP A 538 10.67 -49.04 -6.51
CA TRP A 538 9.79 -49.05 -5.35
C TRP A 538 10.60 -49.33 -4.10
N THR A 539 10.57 -48.41 -3.15
CA THR A 539 11.16 -48.59 -1.83
C THR A 539 10.10 -48.38 -0.76
N ASN A 540 9.81 -49.40 0.02
CA ASN A 540 8.87 -49.31 1.13
C ASN A 540 9.45 -49.84 2.44
N ASN A 541 9.70 -48.91 3.37
CA ASN A 541 10.14 -49.18 4.73
C ASN A 541 9.00 -49.05 5.74
N SER A 542 7.75 -48.97 5.29
CA SER A 542 6.58 -48.89 6.17
C SER A 542 6.45 -50.15 7.02
N THR A 543 6.05 -49.93 8.27
CA THR A 543 5.55 -50.97 9.19
C THR A 543 4.17 -50.58 9.71
N SER A 544 3.49 -49.67 9.02
CA SER A 544 2.25 -49.07 9.49
C SER A 544 1.08 -50.04 9.43
N ALA A 545 0.38 -50.22 10.56
CA ALA A 545 -0.86 -51.00 10.62
C ALA A 545 -2.03 -50.34 9.85
N SER A 546 -1.87 -49.08 9.43
CA SER A 546 -2.86 -48.37 8.62
C SER A 546 -2.73 -48.65 7.12
N TRP A 547 -1.72 -49.42 6.70
CA TRP A 547 -1.58 -49.85 5.31
C TRP A 547 -2.83 -50.61 4.84
N SER A 548 -3.36 -50.25 3.67
CA SER A 548 -4.56 -50.88 3.15
C SER A 548 -4.43 -51.18 1.66
N ILE A 549 -4.47 -52.47 1.32
CA ILE A 549 -4.30 -52.96 -0.05
C ILE A 549 -5.55 -52.79 -0.92
N GLY A 550 -6.73 -52.65 -0.30
CA GLY A 550 -8.02 -52.59 -0.99
C GLY A 550 -8.20 -53.74 -1.99
N THR A 551 -8.70 -53.40 -3.18
CA THR A 551 -8.83 -54.33 -4.33
C THR A 551 -8.08 -53.82 -5.57
N ALA A 552 -7.17 -52.88 -5.38
CA ALA A 552 -6.44 -52.22 -6.45
C ALA A 552 -5.51 -53.17 -7.23
N THR A 553 -5.16 -52.74 -8.43
CA THR A 553 -4.11 -53.39 -9.23
C THR A 553 -2.94 -52.44 -9.41
N VAL A 554 -1.78 -52.82 -8.89
CA VAL A 554 -0.53 -52.05 -9.03
C VAL A 554 0.32 -52.63 -10.15
N ALA A 555 0.51 -51.87 -11.21
CA ALA A 555 1.37 -52.22 -12.33
C ALA A 555 2.70 -51.45 -12.27
N PHE A 556 3.80 -52.18 -12.11
CA PHE A 556 5.15 -51.68 -12.30
C PHE A 556 5.50 -51.74 -13.79
N ASN A 557 5.37 -50.61 -14.48
CA ASN A 557 5.58 -50.46 -15.92
C ASN A 557 6.89 -49.70 -16.17
N ALA A 558 7.99 -50.40 -16.39
CA ALA A 558 9.31 -49.78 -16.54
C ALA A 558 9.96 -50.10 -17.88
N SER A 559 10.79 -49.19 -18.40
CA SER A 559 11.62 -49.41 -19.59
C SER A 559 13.10 -49.66 -19.28
N SER A 560 13.48 -49.59 -18.00
CA SER A 560 14.83 -49.87 -17.49
C SER A 560 14.74 -50.71 -16.22
N ALA A 561 15.83 -51.40 -15.87
CA ALA A 561 15.94 -52.17 -14.63
C ALA A 561 15.56 -51.34 -13.40
N GLN A 562 14.84 -51.95 -12.46
CA GLN A 562 14.35 -51.30 -11.24
C GLN A 562 14.68 -52.12 -10.00
N THR A 563 14.86 -51.43 -8.88
CA THR A 563 15.00 -52.06 -7.56
C THR A 563 13.65 -52.06 -6.84
N MET A 564 13.31 -53.19 -6.22
CA MET A 564 12.04 -53.41 -5.54
C MET A 564 12.29 -53.80 -4.08
N THR A 565 12.11 -52.86 -3.15
CA THR A 565 12.14 -53.10 -1.70
C THR A 565 10.73 -53.06 -1.15
N PHE A 566 10.26 -54.20 -0.65
CA PHE A 566 8.91 -54.36 -0.08
C PHE A 566 8.88 -54.12 1.43
N ALA A 567 7.69 -53.80 1.95
CA ALA A 567 7.48 -53.50 3.36
C ALA A 567 7.50 -54.75 4.25
N ALA A 568 7.90 -54.55 5.50
CA ALA A 568 7.74 -55.52 6.58
C ALA A 568 6.45 -55.22 7.37
N LEU A 569 5.29 -55.39 6.73
CA LEU A 569 4.00 -55.05 7.34
C LEU A 569 3.66 -56.00 8.51
N PRO A 570 2.92 -55.51 9.54
CA PRO A 570 2.57 -56.31 10.70
C PRO A 570 1.91 -57.65 10.34
N GLY A 571 2.42 -58.74 10.92
CA GLY A 571 1.90 -60.09 10.69
C GLY A 571 2.13 -60.64 9.28
N ASN A 572 3.10 -60.11 8.53
CA ASN A 572 3.33 -60.44 7.11
C ASN A 572 2.09 -60.15 6.25
N ALA A 573 1.34 -59.10 6.59
CA ALA A 573 0.20 -58.67 5.79
C ALA A 573 0.61 -58.35 4.34
N PRO A 574 -0.24 -58.63 3.34
CA PRO A 574 0.05 -58.30 1.96
C PRO A 574 0.30 -56.80 1.77
N GLU A 575 1.26 -56.46 0.91
CA GLU A 575 1.52 -55.07 0.52
C GLU A 575 0.62 -54.63 -0.63
N PHE A 576 0.22 -55.57 -1.50
CA PHE A 576 -0.64 -55.33 -2.66
C PHE A 576 -1.82 -56.30 -2.70
N TYR A 577 -2.91 -55.90 -3.36
CA TYR A 577 -3.98 -56.83 -3.71
C TYR A 577 -3.61 -57.57 -5.00
N ASN A 578 -3.67 -56.89 -6.16
CA ASN A 578 -3.09 -57.40 -7.40
C ASN A 578 -1.81 -56.62 -7.74
N VAL A 579 -0.81 -57.30 -8.26
CA VAL A 579 0.46 -56.70 -8.68
C VAL A 579 0.87 -57.23 -10.06
N THR A 580 1.33 -56.35 -10.94
CA THR A 580 1.83 -56.69 -12.28
C THR A 580 3.21 -56.10 -12.49
N PHE A 581 4.16 -56.91 -12.92
CA PHE A 581 5.46 -56.45 -13.43
C PHE A 581 5.45 -56.53 -14.94
N ASN A 582 5.74 -55.41 -15.60
CA ASN A 582 5.65 -55.30 -17.04
C ASN A 582 6.71 -54.36 -17.63
N SER A 583 7.43 -54.85 -18.64
CA SER A 583 8.46 -54.11 -19.35
C SER A 583 7.99 -53.56 -20.70
N GLY A 584 6.76 -53.91 -21.12
CA GLY A 584 6.25 -53.60 -22.45
C GLY A 584 7.19 -54.11 -23.54
N ALA A 585 7.68 -53.22 -24.40
CA ALA A 585 8.61 -53.59 -25.47
C ALA A 585 10.08 -53.74 -25.00
N SER A 586 10.39 -53.35 -23.77
CA SER A 586 11.77 -53.32 -23.25
C SER A 586 12.15 -54.65 -22.59
N THR A 587 13.44 -54.95 -22.47
CA THR A 587 13.91 -56.04 -21.59
C THR A 587 14.31 -55.45 -20.25
N VAL A 588 13.62 -55.85 -19.19
CA VAL A 588 13.75 -55.23 -17.86
C VAL A 588 13.80 -56.29 -16.78
N THR A 589 14.73 -56.12 -15.85
CA THR A 589 14.79 -56.87 -14.60
C THR A 589 14.31 -56.00 -13.45
N PHE A 590 13.28 -56.47 -12.74
CA PHE A 590 12.85 -55.96 -11.46
C PHE A 590 13.52 -56.79 -10.37
N THR A 591 14.41 -56.18 -9.60
CA THR A 591 15.28 -56.88 -8.66
C THR A 591 14.78 -56.66 -7.24
N MET A 592 14.33 -57.73 -6.58
CA MET A 592 13.86 -57.66 -5.20
C MET A 592 15.03 -57.47 -4.23
N THR A 593 14.84 -56.63 -3.22
CA THR A 593 15.81 -56.37 -2.17
C THR A 593 15.14 -56.31 -0.79
N THR A 594 15.86 -56.75 0.24
CA THR A 594 15.47 -56.69 1.66
C THR A 594 14.38 -57.68 2.10
N ASN A 595 13.14 -57.55 1.63
CA ASN A 595 11.98 -58.29 2.15
C ASN A 595 11.27 -59.11 1.06
N ALA A 596 10.50 -60.12 1.50
CA ALA A 596 9.63 -60.90 0.63
C ALA A 596 8.50 -60.04 0.04
N LEU A 597 8.04 -60.41 -1.16
CA LEU A 597 6.84 -59.82 -1.77
C LEU A 597 5.59 -60.56 -1.26
N ALA A 598 4.67 -59.82 -0.66
CA ALA A 598 3.37 -60.35 -0.21
C ALA A 598 2.18 -59.72 -0.96
N TRP A 599 1.26 -60.54 -1.49
CA TRP A 599 0.04 -60.08 -2.19
C TRP A 599 -1.18 -60.95 -1.85
N SER A 600 -2.40 -60.46 -2.12
CA SER A 600 -3.65 -61.21 -1.81
C SER A 600 -4.32 -61.83 -3.04
N GLY A 601 -4.38 -61.09 -4.15
CA GLY A 601 -5.03 -61.49 -5.40
C GLY A 601 -4.05 -62.18 -6.35
N THR A 602 -3.66 -61.50 -7.42
CA THR A 602 -2.81 -62.05 -8.48
C THR A 602 -1.50 -61.29 -8.63
N LEU A 603 -0.38 -62.02 -8.66
CA LEU A 603 0.92 -61.55 -9.13
C LEU A 603 1.07 -61.93 -10.59
N THR A 604 1.18 -60.94 -11.49
CA THR A 604 1.44 -61.16 -12.91
C THR A 604 2.84 -60.69 -13.27
N VAL A 605 3.60 -61.53 -13.98
CA VAL A 605 4.85 -61.15 -14.63
C VAL A 605 4.67 -61.35 -16.12
N GLN A 606 4.73 -60.25 -16.88
CA GLN A 606 4.43 -60.27 -18.31
C GLN A 606 5.34 -59.30 -19.07
N GLY A 607 5.64 -59.60 -20.32
CA GLY A 607 6.28 -58.68 -21.25
C GLY A 607 5.39 -58.45 -22.48
N GLY A 608 5.75 -57.45 -23.28
CA GLY A 608 5.27 -57.29 -24.64
C GLY A 608 6.16 -58.06 -25.60
N SER A 609 6.94 -57.33 -26.41
CA SER A 609 8.01 -57.91 -27.24
C SER A 609 9.33 -58.09 -26.48
N GLY A 610 9.50 -57.42 -25.33
CA GLY A 610 10.67 -57.55 -24.48
C GLY A 610 10.40 -58.47 -23.28
N VAL A 611 11.48 -58.95 -22.64
CA VAL A 611 11.40 -59.87 -21.51
C VAL A 611 11.28 -59.10 -20.19
N THR A 612 10.28 -59.44 -19.37
CA THR A 612 10.19 -58.98 -17.98
C THR A 612 10.69 -60.07 -17.05
N THR A 613 11.74 -59.79 -16.30
CA THR A 613 12.23 -60.67 -15.24
C THR A 613 11.93 -60.08 -13.87
N LEU A 614 11.24 -60.82 -13.01
CA LEU A 614 11.22 -60.56 -11.57
C LEU A 614 12.29 -61.44 -10.92
N ALA A 615 13.41 -60.83 -10.52
CA ALA A 615 14.51 -61.49 -9.84
C ALA A 615 14.30 -61.39 -8.32
N THR A 616 14.04 -62.52 -7.66
CA THR A 616 13.70 -62.54 -6.24
C THR A 616 14.92 -62.45 -5.33
N ASN A 617 16.13 -62.75 -5.82
CA ASN A 617 17.36 -62.75 -5.03
C ASN A 617 17.25 -63.62 -3.77
N ASN A 618 16.68 -64.81 -3.91
CA ASN A 618 16.32 -65.73 -2.82
C ASN A 618 15.34 -65.17 -1.77
N LEU A 619 14.67 -64.05 -2.04
CA LEU A 619 13.58 -63.53 -1.20
C LEU A 619 12.27 -64.25 -1.52
N GLY A 620 11.38 -64.33 -0.53
CA GLY A 620 10.12 -65.05 -0.63
C GLY A 620 9.09 -64.37 -1.53
N LEU A 621 8.24 -65.18 -2.16
CA LEU A 621 7.00 -64.77 -2.81
C LEU A 621 5.84 -65.45 -2.07
N THR A 622 4.99 -64.67 -1.39
CA THR A 622 3.89 -65.21 -0.57
C THR A 622 2.58 -64.53 -0.92
N GLY A 623 1.61 -65.25 -1.45
CA GLY A 623 0.32 -64.63 -1.73
C GLY A 623 -0.69 -65.55 -2.40
N GLY A 624 -1.60 -64.92 -3.14
CA GLY A 624 -2.61 -65.61 -3.95
C GLY A 624 -2.03 -66.27 -5.20
N SER A 625 -2.65 -66.04 -6.35
CA SER A 625 -2.22 -66.69 -7.59
C SER A 625 -0.99 -66.00 -8.21
N ILE A 626 -0.17 -66.77 -8.94
CA ILE A 626 0.94 -66.29 -9.75
C ILE A 626 0.63 -66.62 -11.21
N VAL A 627 0.78 -65.63 -12.08
CA VAL A 627 0.64 -65.76 -13.53
C VAL A 627 1.91 -65.25 -14.20
N VAL A 628 2.66 -66.17 -14.80
CA VAL A 628 3.78 -65.82 -15.68
C VAL A 628 3.27 -65.90 -17.11
N SER A 629 3.08 -64.75 -17.74
CA SER A 629 2.53 -64.63 -19.10
C SER A 629 3.64 -64.56 -20.15
N ASN A 630 3.26 -64.30 -21.41
CA ASN A 630 4.21 -64.15 -22.51
C ASN A 630 5.38 -63.22 -22.14
N ALA A 631 6.61 -63.67 -22.42
CA ALA A 631 7.87 -62.98 -22.10
C ALA A 631 8.07 -62.61 -20.61
N GLY A 632 7.30 -63.20 -19.69
CA GLY A 632 7.54 -63.10 -18.25
C GLY A 632 8.51 -64.16 -17.76
N VAL A 633 9.36 -63.82 -16.79
CA VAL A 633 10.34 -64.71 -16.17
C VAL A 633 10.37 -64.48 -14.65
N LEU A 634 10.32 -65.55 -13.88
CA LEU A 634 10.69 -65.56 -12.46
C LEU A 634 12.12 -66.10 -12.34
N ALA A 635 13.01 -65.33 -11.75
CA ALA A 635 14.38 -65.73 -11.48
C ALA A 635 14.61 -65.71 -9.97
N ALA A 636 15.28 -66.73 -9.43
CA ALA A 636 15.61 -66.83 -8.01
C ALA A 636 16.92 -66.11 -7.69
#